data_AF-A0A7W8QIZ9-F1
#
_entry.id   AF-A0A7W8QIZ9-F1
#
_cell.length_a   1.000
_cell.length_b   1.000
_cell.length_c   1.000
_cell.angle_alpha   90.00
_cell.angle_beta   90.00
_cell.angle_gamma   90.00
#
_symmetry.space_group_name_H-M   'P 1'
#
loop_
_entity.id
_entity.type
_entity.pdbx_description
1 polymer ?
#
loop_
_entity_poly.entity_id
_entity_poly.type
_entity_poly.pdbx_seq_one_letter_code
_entity_poly.pdbx_strand_id
1 'polypeptide(L)'
;MTRDAPSEAPSPFETHANGGLAPAFHRRRTRRKPSGDAFADAPDLLAAFRVSDSRSSSLHGRQEDVEASIGAVTEGLADRRLLFEVLHAPLGLVEHVGNGFGPAQQWIIWCRTTEALWSLLSDDGAAESPLSPTERALLRPIAARQRFIALSEGFRRAEAGPASPFPWKHRFKATLNVFGHDKRHVFVERAVQARWDWLEYLDSYQSHPAFSAADPGEIEEEIGFVLLDGDRPLLLSTRALKEKEPVPPDTADAEVVRDVAERHLLPRFQVWQTMRVSTAAITSGTPRAGRAMAAAVAALAAVALLCTAVAALFPSATGWPVWPAAACYLTGAAGVLVFGRMWALPWLLRMPAAAAIGLFMVVSLHPTWWQSAFPGVDTNAARPCAAAQVSWAPLAGVAVLAVAAFAYLMVTARNNGLPRRTTLLRSSGVWGIGACHALLVSVIGLNWMVPYFSEEGSFLLSCWNDAPQGSFINIAQATAWCLAAGVFSQMLWDDRPITAPLSHTRWRREK
;
A
#
# COMPACT_ATOMS: atom_id res chain seq x y z
N MET A 1 -6.23 47.34 -9.93
CA MET A 1 -6.51 45.92 -9.63
C MET A 1 -6.34 45.14 -10.92
N THR A 2 -5.12 44.69 -11.19
CA THR A 2 -4.84 43.68 -12.22
C THR A 2 -5.48 42.38 -11.76
N ARG A 3 -6.41 41.82 -12.54
CA ARG A 3 -6.88 40.46 -12.34
C ARG A 3 -5.71 39.54 -12.64
N ASP A 4 -5.09 38.96 -11.61
CA ASP A 4 -4.14 37.88 -11.79
C ASP A 4 -4.83 36.81 -12.63
N ALA A 5 -4.25 36.49 -13.79
CA ALA A 5 -4.73 35.40 -14.61
C ALA A 5 -4.75 34.14 -13.74
N PRO A 6 -5.78 33.28 -13.83
CA PRO A 6 -5.80 32.04 -13.06
C PRO A 6 -4.51 31.27 -13.36
N SER A 7 -3.71 30.99 -12.32
CA SER A 7 -2.50 30.19 -12.47
C SER A 7 -2.89 28.87 -13.12
N GLU A 8 -2.26 28.55 -14.25
CA GLU A 8 -2.46 27.26 -14.90
C GLU A 8 -2.25 26.15 -13.86
N ALA A 9 -3.15 25.17 -13.84
CA ALA A 9 -3.00 24.03 -12.93
C ALA A 9 -1.65 23.35 -13.22
N PRO A 10 -0.88 22.99 -12.19
CA PRO A 10 0.43 22.37 -12.39
C PRO A 10 0.27 21.09 -13.22
N SER A 11 1.26 20.82 -14.05
CA SER A 11 1.24 19.60 -14.87
C SER A 11 1.23 18.35 -13.96
N PRO A 12 0.64 17.21 -14.38
CA PRO A 12 0.71 15.96 -13.60
C PRO A 12 2.15 15.55 -13.25
N PHE A 13 3.07 15.88 -14.16
CA PHE A 13 4.50 15.71 -14.00
C PHE A 13 5.07 16.55 -12.85
N GLU A 14 4.77 17.85 -12.80
CA GLU A 14 5.14 18.72 -11.68
C GLU A 14 4.50 18.24 -10.37
N THR A 15 3.27 17.72 -10.45
CA THR A 15 2.57 17.17 -9.30
C THR A 15 3.33 15.98 -8.71
N HIS A 16 3.84 15.04 -9.52
CA HIS A 16 4.63 13.93 -9.00
C HIS A 16 6.03 14.36 -8.54
N ALA A 17 6.69 15.25 -9.28
CA ALA A 17 8.01 15.77 -8.93
C ALA A 17 7.99 16.51 -7.58
N ASN A 18 6.96 17.33 -7.35
CA ASN A 18 6.81 18.22 -6.19
C ASN A 18 5.88 17.67 -5.09
N GLY A 19 5.12 16.61 -5.34
CA GLY A 19 4.24 15.95 -4.37
C GLY A 19 4.95 14.91 -3.51
N GLY A 20 4.18 14.17 -2.72
CA GLY A 20 4.69 13.07 -1.90
C GLY A 20 5.77 13.55 -0.94
N LEU A 21 6.97 12.98 -1.04
CA LEU A 21 8.08 13.30 -0.15
C LEU A 21 8.91 14.54 -0.53
N ALA A 22 8.68 15.14 -1.70
CA ALA A 22 9.46 16.31 -2.10
C ALA A 22 9.36 17.47 -1.10
N PRO A 23 8.17 17.84 -0.56
CA PRO A 23 8.07 18.92 0.43
C PRO A 23 8.85 18.64 1.71
N ALA A 24 8.87 17.38 2.18
CA ALA A 24 9.66 16.97 3.34
C ALA A 24 11.17 17.19 3.12
N PHE A 25 11.66 16.82 1.95
CA PHE A 25 13.05 17.05 1.57
C PHE A 25 13.38 18.54 1.45
N HIS A 26 12.45 19.35 0.95
CA HIS A 26 12.59 20.81 0.91
C HIS A 26 12.63 21.44 2.30
N ARG A 27 11.78 20.99 3.25
CA ARG A 27 11.80 21.49 4.64
C ARG A 27 13.14 21.26 5.33
N ARG A 28 13.87 20.20 4.95
CA ARG A 28 15.22 19.91 5.46
C ARG A 28 16.31 20.76 4.83
N ARG A 29 16.09 21.32 3.64
CA ARG A 29 17.04 22.24 2.99
C ARG A 29 17.15 23.49 3.87
N THR A 30 18.27 23.64 4.58
CA THR A 30 18.53 24.72 5.53
C THR A 30 18.44 26.09 4.85
N ARG A 31 17.32 26.82 4.99
CA ARG A 31 17.04 28.26 4.74
C ARG A 31 17.65 28.98 3.51
N ARG A 32 18.45 28.33 2.68
CA ARG A 32 19.07 28.93 1.50
C ARG A 32 18.06 28.85 0.38
N LYS A 33 17.51 30.01 0.02
CA LYS A 33 16.66 30.13 -1.15
C LYS A 33 17.41 29.56 -2.36
N PRO A 34 16.72 28.85 -3.26
CA PRO A 34 17.31 28.47 -4.55
C PRO A 34 17.86 29.74 -5.20
N SER A 35 19.16 29.75 -5.52
CA SER A 35 19.72 30.84 -6.29
C SER A 35 19.52 30.48 -7.74
N GLY A 36 18.57 31.11 -8.43
CA GLY A 36 18.38 30.91 -9.88
C GLY A 36 19.68 31.09 -10.67
N ASP A 37 20.62 31.87 -10.13
CA ASP A 37 21.94 32.14 -10.71
C ASP A 37 22.90 30.94 -10.69
N ALA A 38 22.62 29.87 -9.92
CA ALA A 38 23.55 28.74 -9.81
C ALA A 38 23.84 28.10 -11.17
N PHE A 39 22.84 28.02 -12.06
CA PHE A 39 22.99 27.43 -13.39
C PHE A 39 23.71 28.36 -14.37
N ALA A 40 23.59 29.68 -14.19
CA ALA A 40 24.28 30.66 -15.03
C ALA A 40 25.80 30.58 -14.86
N ASP A 41 26.25 30.20 -13.66
CA ASP A 41 27.67 30.04 -13.31
C ASP A 41 28.27 28.68 -13.76
N ALA A 42 27.50 27.82 -14.45
CA ALA A 42 27.88 26.44 -14.76
C ALA A 42 27.91 26.10 -16.27
N PRO A 43 28.73 26.79 -17.08
CA PRO A 43 28.73 26.62 -18.53
C PRO A 43 29.11 25.20 -18.98
N ASP A 44 29.96 24.49 -18.24
CA ASP A 44 30.40 23.13 -18.57
C ASP A 44 29.25 22.12 -18.42
N LEU A 45 28.42 22.25 -17.39
CA LEU A 45 27.22 21.44 -17.21
C LEU A 45 26.23 21.67 -18.36
N LEU A 46 26.03 22.94 -18.76
CA LEU A 46 25.17 23.27 -19.90
C LEU A 46 25.76 22.75 -21.22
N ALA A 47 27.09 22.81 -21.38
CA ALA A 47 27.79 22.29 -22.54
C ALA A 47 27.64 20.76 -22.65
N ALA A 48 27.66 20.02 -21.54
CA ALA A 48 27.46 18.57 -21.52
C ALA A 48 26.11 18.14 -22.13
N PHE A 49 25.06 18.96 -22.01
CA PHE A 49 23.78 18.75 -22.68
C PHE A 49 23.77 19.22 -24.15
N ARG A 50 24.54 20.27 -24.49
CA ARG A 50 24.61 20.85 -25.85
C ARG A 50 25.53 20.11 -26.81
N VAL A 51 26.58 19.42 -26.34
CA VAL A 51 27.47 18.61 -27.19
C VAL A 51 26.69 17.46 -27.87
N SER A 52 25.56 17.06 -27.29
CA SER A 52 24.63 16.10 -27.89
C SER A 52 23.75 16.69 -29.01
N ASP A 53 23.81 18.00 -29.27
CA ASP A 53 22.87 18.75 -30.14
C ASP A 53 23.51 19.22 -31.47
N SER A 54 24.83 19.45 -31.51
CA SER A 54 25.45 20.23 -32.60
C SER A 54 25.89 19.46 -33.85
N ARG A 55 25.65 18.14 -33.97
CA ARG A 55 26.05 17.37 -35.17
C ARG A 55 24.98 16.50 -35.83
N SER A 56 23.80 16.38 -35.25
CA SER A 56 22.65 15.80 -35.95
C SER A 56 21.38 16.21 -35.22
N SER A 57 20.25 16.16 -35.91
CA SER A 57 18.88 16.22 -35.37
C SER A 57 18.55 15.15 -34.31
N SER A 58 19.53 14.62 -33.59
CA SER A 58 19.39 13.45 -32.75
C SER A 58 20.17 13.63 -31.44
N LEU A 59 19.44 14.01 -30.38
CA LEU A 59 19.70 13.61 -28.98
C LEU A 59 19.74 12.07 -28.79
N HIS A 60 19.80 11.32 -29.88
CA HIS A 60 19.49 9.91 -30.05
C HIS A 60 20.78 9.14 -30.42
N GLY A 61 21.92 9.57 -29.86
CA GLY A 61 23.25 9.01 -30.14
C GLY A 61 23.37 7.52 -29.77
N ARG A 62 24.56 6.95 -29.99
CA ARG A 62 24.83 5.58 -29.52
C ARG A 62 24.75 5.57 -27.98
N GLN A 63 24.50 4.40 -27.42
CA GLN A 63 24.45 4.22 -25.96
C GLN A 63 25.72 4.76 -25.29
N GLU A 64 26.90 4.49 -25.86
CA GLU A 64 28.19 4.98 -25.36
C GLU A 64 28.26 6.52 -25.30
N ASP A 65 27.75 7.22 -26.31
CA ASP A 65 27.71 8.69 -26.33
C ASP A 65 26.80 9.23 -25.21
N VAL A 66 25.70 8.51 -24.93
CA VAL A 66 24.77 8.88 -23.87
C VAL A 66 25.34 8.60 -22.49
N GLU A 67 26.02 7.46 -22.28
CA GLU A 67 26.72 7.18 -21.02
C GLU A 67 27.86 8.18 -20.79
N ALA A 68 28.61 8.54 -21.84
CA ALA A 68 29.63 9.59 -21.77
C ALA A 68 29.02 10.95 -21.42
N SER A 69 27.85 11.29 -21.98
CA SER A 69 27.11 12.49 -21.62
C SER A 69 26.64 12.46 -20.16
N ILE A 70 26.12 11.34 -19.67
CA ILE A 70 25.76 11.15 -18.25
C ILE A 70 27.01 11.31 -17.37
N GLY A 71 28.16 10.77 -17.79
CA GLY A 71 29.45 10.94 -17.11
C GLY A 71 29.87 12.41 -17.02
N ALA A 72 29.83 13.15 -18.13
CA ALA A 72 30.14 14.59 -18.15
C ALA A 72 29.18 15.42 -17.28
N VAL A 73 27.89 15.07 -17.26
CA VAL A 73 26.91 15.69 -16.34
C VAL A 73 27.24 15.34 -14.88
N THR A 74 27.67 14.10 -14.61
CA THR A 74 28.09 13.65 -13.26
C THR A 74 29.29 14.47 -12.77
N GLU A 75 30.29 14.69 -13.63
CA GLU A 75 31.45 15.53 -13.34
C GLU A 75 31.04 16.99 -13.08
N GLY A 76 30.16 17.57 -13.91
CA GLY A 76 29.65 18.92 -13.70
C GLY A 76 28.84 19.09 -12.40
N LEU A 77 28.14 18.03 -11.98
CA LEU A 77 27.41 17.99 -10.70
C LEU A 77 28.31 17.73 -9.49
N ALA A 78 29.62 17.53 -9.67
CA ALA A 78 30.55 17.46 -8.54
C ALA A 78 30.64 18.81 -7.80
N ASP A 79 30.31 19.94 -8.43
CA ASP A 79 30.15 21.19 -7.70
C ASP A 79 29.02 21.08 -6.67
N ARG A 80 29.38 21.29 -5.40
CA ARG A 80 28.46 21.11 -4.27
C ARG A 80 27.22 22.02 -4.38
N ARG A 81 27.36 23.27 -4.84
CA ARG A 81 26.21 24.20 -4.98
C ARG A 81 25.24 23.69 -6.04
N LEU A 82 25.76 23.28 -7.21
CA LEU A 82 24.95 22.71 -8.29
C LEU A 82 24.26 21.42 -7.87
N LEU A 83 24.99 20.52 -7.21
CA LEU A 83 24.44 19.27 -6.71
C LEU A 83 23.19 19.49 -5.86
N PHE A 84 23.29 20.34 -4.84
CA PHE A 84 22.14 20.62 -3.95
C PHE A 84 20.99 21.31 -4.69
N GLU A 85 21.28 22.19 -5.66
CA GLU A 85 20.23 22.84 -6.44
C GLU A 85 19.47 21.82 -7.30
N VAL A 86 20.19 20.99 -8.05
CA VAL A 86 19.62 19.98 -8.94
C VAL A 86 18.92 18.86 -8.17
N LEU A 87 19.47 18.44 -7.03
CA LEU A 87 18.89 17.37 -6.22
C LEU A 87 17.51 17.75 -5.66
N HIS A 88 17.33 19.00 -5.25
CA HIS A 88 16.07 19.49 -4.68
C HIS A 88 15.11 20.07 -5.72
N ALA A 89 15.63 20.69 -6.78
CA ALA A 89 14.85 21.34 -7.83
C ALA A 89 15.35 20.93 -9.23
N PRO A 90 15.28 19.63 -9.60
CA PRO A 90 15.83 19.16 -10.88
C PRO A 90 15.14 19.80 -12.08
N LEU A 91 13.86 20.18 -11.94
CA LEU A 91 13.11 20.86 -12.99
C LEU A 91 13.64 22.27 -13.29
N GLY A 92 14.26 22.95 -12.31
CA GLY A 92 14.89 24.25 -12.55
C GLY A 92 16.07 24.16 -13.52
N LEU A 93 16.86 23.09 -13.46
CA LEU A 93 17.90 22.82 -14.46
C LEU A 93 17.28 22.52 -15.82
N VAL A 94 16.21 21.72 -15.84
CA VAL A 94 15.51 21.35 -17.07
C VAL A 94 14.93 22.57 -17.75
N GLU A 95 14.37 23.55 -17.02
CA GLU A 95 13.91 24.82 -17.59
C GLU A 95 15.08 25.64 -18.16
N HIS A 96 16.20 25.71 -17.44
CA HIS A 96 17.36 26.51 -17.85
C HIS A 96 18.06 25.95 -19.09
N VAL A 97 18.31 24.64 -19.12
CA VAL A 97 18.86 23.92 -20.27
C VAL A 97 17.81 23.84 -21.39
N GLY A 98 16.55 23.64 -21.01
CA GLY A 98 15.37 23.38 -21.84
C GLY A 98 14.84 24.55 -22.62
N ASN A 99 15.35 25.76 -22.44
CA ASN A 99 14.92 26.95 -23.18
C ASN A 99 15.14 26.75 -24.69
N GLY A 100 14.04 26.53 -25.42
CA GLY A 100 14.03 26.21 -26.86
C GLY A 100 13.90 24.72 -27.20
N PHE A 101 13.94 23.84 -26.20
CA PHE A 101 13.69 22.42 -26.37
C PHE A 101 12.20 22.08 -26.20
N GLY A 102 11.75 21.07 -26.94
CA GLY A 102 10.42 20.51 -26.74
C GLY A 102 10.30 19.72 -25.43
N PRO A 103 9.08 19.44 -24.94
CA PRO A 103 8.85 18.70 -23.71
C PRO A 103 9.51 17.29 -23.69
N ALA A 104 9.67 16.65 -24.86
CA ALA A 104 10.36 15.36 -24.97
C ALA A 104 11.83 15.46 -24.56
N GLN A 105 12.52 16.47 -25.08
CA GLN A 105 13.93 16.70 -24.86
C GLN A 105 14.16 17.13 -23.40
N GLN A 106 13.29 18.00 -22.86
CA GLN A 106 13.31 18.38 -21.45
C GLN A 106 13.18 17.16 -20.53
N TRP A 107 12.28 16.23 -20.82
CA TRP A 107 12.16 14.98 -20.07
C TRP A 107 13.39 14.07 -20.20
N ILE A 108 13.98 13.95 -21.40
CA ILE A 108 15.24 13.20 -21.60
C ILE A 108 16.37 13.81 -20.76
N ILE A 109 16.49 15.14 -20.75
CA ILE A 109 17.47 15.88 -19.93
C ILE A 109 17.23 15.57 -18.46
N TRP A 110 15.98 15.57 -18.00
CA TRP A 110 15.65 15.23 -16.62
C TRP A 110 16.10 13.81 -16.25
N CYS A 111 15.72 12.81 -17.06
CA CYS A 111 16.13 11.42 -16.84
C CYS A 111 17.65 11.28 -16.73
N ARG A 112 18.40 11.85 -17.70
CA ARG A 112 19.88 11.81 -17.69
C ARG A 112 20.48 12.53 -16.48
N THR A 113 19.90 13.66 -16.09
CA THR A 113 20.30 14.41 -14.88
C THR A 113 20.12 13.55 -13.63
N THR A 114 18.96 12.89 -13.48
CA THR A 114 18.69 12.06 -12.30
C THR A 114 19.56 10.80 -12.24
N GLU A 115 19.95 10.25 -13.39
CA GLU A 115 20.93 9.16 -13.48
C GLU A 115 22.33 9.63 -13.09
N ALA A 116 22.76 10.80 -13.56
CA ALA A 116 24.03 11.39 -13.15
C ALA A 116 24.10 11.66 -11.64
N LEU A 117 23.02 12.21 -11.07
CA LEU A 117 22.88 12.39 -9.61
C LEU A 117 23.01 11.06 -8.85
N TRP A 118 22.34 10.02 -9.36
CA TRP A 118 22.39 8.70 -8.74
C TRP A 118 23.79 8.09 -8.79
N SER A 119 24.47 8.17 -9.94
CA SER A 119 25.85 7.72 -10.11
C SER A 119 26.80 8.42 -9.14
N LEU A 120 26.72 9.76 -9.06
CA LEU A 120 27.56 10.58 -8.16
C LEU A 120 27.39 10.17 -6.69
N LEU A 121 26.17 9.85 -6.27
CA LEU A 121 25.85 9.56 -4.86
C LEU A 121 26.00 8.07 -4.51
N SER A 122 26.04 7.17 -5.50
CA SER A 122 26.09 5.72 -5.29
C SER A 122 27.49 5.13 -5.47
N ASP A 123 28.40 5.83 -6.15
CA ASP A 123 29.78 5.37 -6.33
C ASP A 123 30.59 5.50 -5.03
N ASP A 124 30.53 4.48 -4.18
CA ASP A 124 31.29 4.45 -2.92
C ASP A 124 32.82 4.47 -3.13
N GLY A 125 33.32 4.20 -4.36
CA GLY A 125 34.74 4.08 -4.71
C GLY A 125 35.39 5.31 -5.35
N ALA A 126 34.63 6.37 -5.66
CA ALA A 126 35.20 7.60 -6.20
C ALA A 126 36.13 8.28 -5.18
N ALA A 127 37.45 8.12 -5.37
CA ALA A 127 38.49 8.63 -4.47
C ALA A 127 38.48 10.16 -4.29
N GLU A 128 37.74 10.90 -5.15
CA GLU A 128 37.68 12.36 -5.19
C GLU A 128 36.26 12.93 -5.02
N SER A 129 35.35 12.21 -4.34
CA SER A 129 34.01 12.77 -4.08
C SER A 129 34.08 13.97 -3.12
N PRO A 130 33.48 15.13 -3.46
CA PRO A 130 33.46 16.32 -2.59
C PRO A 130 32.50 16.17 -1.41
N LEU A 131 31.81 15.03 -1.31
CA LEU A 131 30.91 14.69 -0.23
C LEU A 131 31.49 13.57 0.64
N SER A 132 31.36 13.73 1.95
CA SER A 132 31.65 12.63 2.87
C SER A 132 30.71 11.43 2.62
N PRO A 133 31.12 10.20 2.97
CA PRO A 133 30.23 9.03 2.89
C PRO A 133 28.90 9.22 3.63
N THR A 134 28.92 9.96 4.74
CA THR A 134 27.71 10.26 5.52
C THR A 134 26.78 11.21 4.77
N GLU A 135 27.31 12.26 4.14
CA GLU A 135 26.50 13.18 3.33
C GLU A 135 25.88 12.45 2.14
N ARG A 136 26.65 11.60 1.44
CA ARG A 136 26.11 10.78 0.36
C ARG A 136 24.97 9.89 0.83
N ALA A 137 25.14 9.19 1.95
CA ALA A 137 24.08 8.37 2.53
C ALA A 137 22.81 9.18 2.87
N LEU A 138 22.95 10.43 3.32
CA LEU A 138 21.81 11.31 3.61
C LEU A 138 21.08 11.81 2.37
N LEU A 139 21.79 12.01 1.26
CA LEU A 139 21.25 12.56 0.00
C LEU A 139 20.76 11.50 -0.98
N ARG A 140 21.29 10.27 -0.88
CA ARG A 140 20.96 9.14 -1.76
C ARG A 140 19.45 8.83 -1.86
N PRO A 141 18.62 8.89 -0.79
CA PRO A 141 17.18 8.71 -0.93
C PRO A 141 16.51 9.77 -1.82
N ILE A 142 17.01 11.02 -1.79
CA ILE A 142 16.45 12.10 -2.61
C ILE A 142 16.75 11.81 -4.08
N ALA A 143 17.97 11.39 -4.42
CA ALA A 143 18.32 11.02 -5.78
C ALA A 143 17.60 9.76 -6.26
N ALA A 144 17.46 8.73 -5.40
CA ALA A 144 16.68 7.53 -5.70
C ALA A 144 15.23 7.89 -6.07
N ARG A 145 14.60 8.75 -5.26
CA ARG A 145 13.26 9.27 -5.53
C ARG A 145 13.20 9.98 -6.87
N GLN A 146 14.07 10.97 -7.11
CA GLN A 146 14.03 11.77 -8.33
C GLN A 146 14.24 10.90 -9.58
N ARG A 147 15.18 9.95 -9.51
CA ARG A 147 15.43 8.95 -10.55
C ARG A 147 14.19 8.09 -10.82
N PHE A 148 13.54 7.58 -9.77
CA PHE A 148 12.32 6.80 -9.92
C PHE A 148 11.18 7.61 -10.55
N ILE A 149 10.92 8.82 -10.06
CA ILE A 149 9.86 9.67 -10.62
C ILE A 149 10.16 9.96 -12.10
N ALA A 150 11.37 10.43 -12.43
CA ALA A 150 11.74 10.78 -13.79
C ALA A 150 11.55 9.62 -14.79
N LEU A 151 12.01 8.42 -14.43
CA LEU A 151 11.91 7.25 -15.30
C LEU A 151 10.50 6.66 -15.33
N SER A 152 9.78 6.64 -14.21
CA SER A 152 8.42 6.10 -14.14
C SER A 152 7.41 6.95 -14.94
N GLU A 153 7.66 8.24 -15.13
CA GLU A 153 6.82 9.11 -15.98
C GLU A 153 6.66 8.59 -17.41
N GLY A 154 7.65 7.86 -17.94
CA GLY A 154 7.55 7.23 -19.26
C GLY A 154 6.42 6.21 -19.35
N PHE A 155 6.01 5.60 -18.23
CA PHE A 155 5.00 4.56 -18.13
C PHE A 155 3.62 5.08 -17.72
N ARG A 156 3.55 6.31 -17.16
CA ARG A 156 2.31 6.93 -16.76
C ARG A 156 1.51 7.42 -17.96
N ARG A 157 0.20 7.21 -17.92
CA ARG A 157 -0.70 7.70 -18.97
C ARG A 157 -0.83 9.20 -18.80
N ALA A 158 -0.55 9.93 -19.88
CA ALA A 158 -1.10 11.26 -20.01
C ALA A 158 -2.62 11.14 -19.90
N GLU A 159 -3.23 11.77 -18.89
CA GLU A 159 -4.66 12.01 -18.93
C GLU A 159 -4.99 12.56 -20.32
N ALA A 160 -6.00 12.00 -20.98
CA ALA A 160 -6.34 12.27 -22.37
C ALA A 160 -6.91 13.70 -22.59
N GLY A 161 -6.50 14.65 -21.75
CA GLY A 161 -6.80 16.06 -21.89
C GLY A 161 -5.83 16.74 -22.86
N PRO A 162 -6.31 17.73 -23.63
CA PRO A 162 -5.48 18.56 -24.51
C PRO A 162 -4.43 19.39 -23.74
N ALA A 163 -4.53 19.46 -22.41
CA ALA A 163 -3.61 20.16 -21.53
C ALA A 163 -2.42 19.31 -21.06
N SER A 164 -2.30 18.03 -21.46
CA SER A 164 -1.07 17.29 -21.15
C SER A 164 0.07 17.83 -22.01
N PRO A 165 1.13 18.42 -21.41
CA PRO A 165 2.24 18.99 -22.16
C PRO A 165 3.02 17.92 -22.94
N PHE A 166 2.70 16.63 -22.74
CA PHE A 166 3.43 15.53 -23.33
C PHE A 166 2.54 14.41 -23.87
N PRO A 167 2.05 14.50 -25.13
CA PRO A 167 1.21 13.48 -25.73
C PRO A 167 1.93 12.13 -25.85
N TRP A 168 1.21 11.03 -25.62
CA TRP A 168 1.74 9.65 -25.62
C TRP A 168 2.66 9.29 -26.80
N LYS A 169 2.37 9.78 -28.01
CA LYS A 169 3.20 9.53 -29.21
C LYS A 169 4.63 10.08 -29.08
N HIS A 170 4.79 11.23 -28.40
CA HIS A 170 6.08 11.83 -28.13
C HIS A 170 6.79 11.13 -26.97
N ARG A 171 6.05 10.67 -25.94
CA ARG A 171 6.58 9.82 -24.85
C ARG A 171 7.23 8.56 -25.38
N PHE A 172 6.49 7.80 -26.20
CA PHE A 172 7.00 6.54 -26.76
C PHE A 172 8.32 6.75 -27.51
N LYS A 173 8.35 7.70 -28.44
CA LYS A 173 9.59 8.01 -29.17
C LYS A 173 10.69 8.50 -28.23
N ALA A 174 10.40 9.33 -27.24
CA ALA A 174 11.40 9.78 -26.29
C ALA A 174 12.00 8.62 -25.48
N THR A 175 11.18 7.66 -25.02
CA THR A 175 11.66 6.47 -24.26
C THR A 175 12.65 5.62 -25.04
N LEU A 176 12.57 5.61 -26.38
CA LEU A 176 13.52 4.91 -27.25
C LEU A 176 14.89 5.58 -27.34
N ASN A 177 15.04 6.80 -26.81
CA ASN A 177 16.23 7.63 -27.03
C ASN A 177 16.85 8.19 -25.74
N VAL A 178 16.21 7.98 -24.57
CA VAL A 178 16.75 8.43 -23.27
C VAL A 178 18.18 7.92 -23.08
N PHE A 179 18.41 6.62 -23.34
CA PHE A 179 19.68 5.90 -23.15
C PHE A 179 20.32 5.44 -24.47
N GLY A 180 20.08 6.20 -25.55
CA GLY A 180 20.59 5.90 -26.89
C GLY A 180 19.56 5.21 -27.79
N HIS A 181 19.83 5.20 -29.09
CA HIS A 181 18.85 4.79 -30.10
C HIS A 181 18.38 3.34 -29.96
N ASP A 182 17.05 3.15 -29.91
CA ASP A 182 16.37 1.86 -29.80
C ASP A 182 16.75 1.03 -28.55
N LYS A 183 17.27 1.70 -27.50
CA LYS A 183 17.67 1.08 -26.23
C LYS A 183 16.54 1.04 -25.20
N ARG A 184 15.34 0.67 -25.66
CA ARG A 184 14.15 0.62 -24.82
C ARG A 184 14.28 -0.34 -23.63
N HIS A 185 14.91 -1.49 -23.84
CA HIS A 185 15.08 -2.49 -22.78
C HIS A 185 15.95 -1.93 -21.65
N VAL A 186 16.99 -1.16 -21.96
CA VAL A 186 17.83 -0.44 -20.99
C VAL A 186 16.99 0.58 -20.20
N PHE A 187 16.11 1.32 -20.87
CA PHE A 187 15.21 2.26 -20.18
C PHE A 187 14.29 1.55 -19.18
N VAL A 188 13.68 0.42 -19.58
CA VAL A 188 12.80 -0.37 -18.70
C VAL A 188 13.60 -0.96 -17.53
N GLU A 189 14.78 -1.53 -17.80
CA GLU A 189 15.65 -2.09 -16.77
C GLU A 189 16.05 -1.04 -15.74
N ARG A 190 16.49 0.16 -16.16
CA ARG A 190 16.82 1.26 -15.26
C ARG A 190 15.61 1.78 -14.49
N ALA A 191 14.42 1.83 -15.11
CA ALA A 191 13.20 2.24 -14.42
C ALA A 191 12.79 1.23 -13.34
N VAL A 192 12.88 -0.07 -13.64
CA VAL A 192 12.65 -1.15 -12.67
C VAL A 192 13.66 -1.06 -11.53
N GLN A 193 14.95 -0.91 -11.85
CA GLN A 193 16.00 -0.74 -10.84
C GLN A 193 15.74 0.49 -9.96
N ALA A 194 15.40 1.64 -10.54
CA ALA A 194 15.09 2.85 -9.80
C ALA A 194 13.88 2.66 -8.86
N ARG A 195 12.87 1.86 -9.27
CA ARG A 195 11.75 1.49 -8.38
C ARG A 195 12.24 0.69 -7.19
N TRP A 196 13.10 -0.31 -7.40
CA TRP A 196 13.66 -1.13 -6.32
C TRP A 196 14.55 -0.32 -5.37
N ASP A 197 15.46 0.49 -5.92
CA ASP A 197 16.35 1.36 -5.15
C ASP A 197 15.52 2.32 -4.27
N TRP A 198 14.45 2.89 -4.84
CA TRP A 198 13.57 3.77 -4.08
C TRP A 198 12.76 3.03 -3.01
N LEU A 199 12.21 1.85 -3.34
CA LEU A 199 11.49 1.01 -2.40
C LEU A 199 12.35 0.59 -1.21
N GLU A 200 13.65 0.37 -1.39
CA GLU A 200 14.56 0.06 -0.27
C GLU A 200 14.61 1.20 0.76
N TYR A 201 14.65 2.46 0.30
CA TYR A 201 14.60 3.61 1.20
C TYR A 201 13.21 3.78 1.82
N LEU A 202 12.14 3.54 1.07
CA LEU A 202 10.79 3.55 1.61
C LEU A 202 10.60 2.46 2.66
N ASP A 203 11.13 1.26 2.49
CA ASP A 203 11.09 0.17 3.48
C ASP A 203 11.81 0.55 4.78
N SER A 204 12.79 1.44 4.72
CA SER A 204 13.59 1.90 5.85
C SER A 204 13.23 3.32 6.35
N TYR A 205 12.11 3.90 5.87
CA TYR A 205 11.77 5.31 6.10
C TYR A 205 11.73 5.73 7.58
N GLN A 206 11.23 4.87 8.48
CA GLN A 206 11.10 5.17 9.92
C GLN A 206 12.45 5.39 10.60
N SER A 207 13.51 4.91 9.97
CA SER A 207 14.82 4.79 10.55
C SER A 207 15.81 5.73 9.87
N HIS A 208 15.56 6.07 8.60
CA HIS A 208 16.48 6.85 7.80
C HIS A 208 16.29 8.37 8.07
N PRO A 209 17.36 9.13 8.41
CA PRO A 209 17.23 10.52 8.82
C PRO A 209 16.54 11.40 7.78
N ALA A 210 16.77 11.19 6.48
CA ALA A 210 16.15 11.98 5.40
C ALA A 210 14.60 12.11 5.52
N PHE A 211 13.93 11.14 6.11
CA PHE A 211 12.47 11.11 6.25
C PHE A 211 11.96 11.67 7.58
N SER A 212 12.82 12.16 8.47
CA SER A 212 12.39 12.59 9.81
C SER A 212 11.45 13.81 9.80
N ALA A 213 11.42 14.55 8.69
CA ALA A 213 10.55 15.70 8.50
C ALA A 213 9.29 15.34 7.68
N ALA A 214 9.16 14.09 7.25
CA ALA A 214 8.05 13.63 6.44
C ALA A 214 6.81 13.39 7.29
N ASP A 215 5.70 13.96 6.85
CA ASP A 215 4.41 13.66 7.42
C ASP A 215 3.94 12.27 6.93
N PRO A 216 3.12 11.56 7.72
CA PRO A 216 2.58 10.26 7.33
C PRO A 216 1.88 10.31 5.97
N GLY A 217 1.12 11.37 5.71
CA GLY A 217 0.38 11.57 4.46
C GLY A 217 1.29 11.70 3.24
N GLU A 218 2.44 12.36 3.38
CA GLU A 218 3.45 12.50 2.31
C GLU A 218 4.05 11.13 1.95
N ILE A 219 4.30 10.27 2.95
CA ILE A 219 4.75 8.89 2.71
C ILE A 219 3.65 8.09 2.01
N GLU A 220 2.37 8.25 2.39
CA GLU A 220 1.27 7.53 1.74
C GLU A 220 1.06 7.94 0.28
N GLU A 221 1.16 9.23 0.00
CA GLU A 221 1.12 9.75 -1.35
C GLU A 221 2.29 9.22 -2.18
N GLU A 222 3.49 9.18 -1.60
CA GLU A 222 4.68 8.63 -2.26
C GLU A 222 4.54 7.13 -2.58
N ILE A 223 4.01 6.33 -1.65
CA ILE A 223 3.66 4.93 -1.91
C ILE A 223 2.64 4.82 -3.05
N GLY A 224 1.69 5.76 -3.10
CA GLY A 224 0.75 5.92 -4.20
C GLY A 224 1.46 6.12 -5.53
N PHE A 225 2.45 7.01 -5.62
CA PHE A 225 3.23 7.21 -6.85
C PHE A 225 4.02 5.97 -7.26
N VAL A 226 4.52 5.18 -6.30
CA VAL A 226 5.22 3.93 -6.62
C VAL A 226 4.30 2.86 -7.21
N LEU A 227 3.06 2.80 -6.74
CA LEU A 227 2.12 1.74 -7.09
C LEU A 227 1.13 2.08 -8.18
N LEU A 228 0.76 3.35 -8.33
CA LEU A 228 -0.41 3.75 -9.10
C LEU A 228 -0.06 4.78 -10.17
N ASP A 229 -0.70 4.62 -11.32
CA ASP A 229 -0.92 5.60 -12.36
C ASP A 229 -2.42 5.97 -12.35
N GLY A 230 -2.76 6.98 -11.53
CA GLY A 230 -4.14 7.32 -11.21
C GLY A 230 -4.87 6.18 -10.49
N ASP A 231 -5.83 5.56 -11.19
CA ASP A 231 -6.63 4.43 -10.66
C ASP A 231 -6.04 3.05 -10.99
N ARG A 232 -4.93 2.98 -11.73
CA ARG A 232 -4.38 1.73 -12.26
C ARG A 232 -3.02 1.42 -11.65
N PRO A 233 -2.60 0.14 -11.59
CA PRO A 233 -1.25 -0.21 -11.19
C PRO A 233 -0.24 0.40 -12.18
N LEU A 234 0.85 0.95 -11.65
CA LEU A 234 2.00 1.41 -12.42
C LEU A 234 2.81 0.19 -12.88
N LEU A 235 2.82 -0.07 -14.19
CA LEU A 235 3.47 -1.23 -14.78
C LEU A 235 4.79 -0.80 -15.45
N LEU A 236 5.91 -1.41 -15.05
CA LEU A 236 7.23 -1.07 -15.57
C LEU A 236 7.73 -2.17 -16.51
N SER A 237 7.05 -2.34 -17.64
CA SER A 237 7.38 -3.37 -18.62
C SER A 237 7.50 -2.83 -20.04
N THR A 238 8.21 -3.57 -20.91
CA THR A 238 8.29 -3.23 -22.33
C THR A 238 6.91 -3.21 -22.98
N ARG A 239 5.99 -4.11 -22.58
CA ARG A 239 4.61 -4.18 -23.07
C ARG A 239 3.80 -2.94 -22.67
N ALA A 240 3.89 -2.52 -21.40
CA ALA A 240 3.19 -1.33 -20.90
C ALA A 240 3.52 -0.06 -21.70
N LEU A 241 4.77 0.06 -22.16
CA LEU A 241 5.18 1.15 -23.03
C LEU A 241 4.67 0.98 -24.50
N LYS A 242 4.42 -0.24 -25.00
CA LYS A 242 4.06 -0.49 -26.43
C LYS A 242 2.57 -0.29 -26.65
N GLU A 243 1.80 -0.79 -25.69
CA GLU A 243 0.37 -0.93 -25.83
C GLU A 243 -0.33 0.33 -25.33
N LYS A 244 -1.22 0.87 -26.16
CA LYS A 244 -2.13 1.96 -25.76
C LYS A 244 -3.18 1.45 -24.76
N GLU A 245 -3.51 0.16 -24.87
CA GLU A 245 -4.48 -0.52 -24.04
C GLU A 245 -3.87 -0.96 -22.70
N PRO A 246 -4.68 -1.10 -21.64
CA PRO A 246 -4.20 -1.61 -20.37
C PRO A 246 -3.68 -3.05 -20.52
N VAL A 247 -2.40 -3.23 -20.20
CA VAL A 247 -1.72 -4.53 -20.17
C VAL A 247 -1.92 -5.15 -18.78
N PRO A 248 -2.07 -6.48 -18.66
CA PRO A 248 -1.99 -7.13 -17.36
C PRO A 248 -0.60 -6.97 -16.72
N PRO A 249 -0.50 -6.87 -15.38
CA PRO A 249 0.78 -6.87 -14.69
C PRO A 249 1.49 -8.20 -14.94
N ASP A 250 2.80 -8.14 -15.12
CA ASP A 250 3.62 -9.35 -15.11
C ASP A 250 3.88 -9.82 -13.66
N THR A 251 4.65 -10.90 -13.52
CA THR A 251 4.96 -11.49 -12.21
C THR A 251 5.76 -10.53 -11.32
N ALA A 252 6.66 -9.72 -11.89
CA ALA A 252 7.49 -8.80 -11.14
C ALA A 252 6.68 -7.59 -10.66
N ASP A 253 5.79 -7.05 -11.49
CA ASP A 253 4.86 -6.01 -11.09
C ASP A 253 3.88 -6.51 -10.01
N ALA A 254 3.35 -7.72 -10.16
CA ALA A 254 2.47 -8.32 -9.14
C ALA A 254 3.18 -8.54 -7.79
N GLU A 255 4.45 -8.93 -7.82
CA GLU A 255 5.28 -9.07 -6.61
C GLU A 255 5.51 -7.72 -5.93
N VAL A 256 5.86 -6.66 -6.68
CA VAL A 256 6.00 -5.31 -6.10
C VAL A 256 4.69 -4.83 -5.48
N VAL A 257 3.55 -4.99 -6.17
CA VAL A 257 2.25 -4.60 -5.62
C VAL A 257 1.97 -5.35 -4.32
N ARG A 258 2.22 -6.66 -4.29
CA ARG A 258 2.05 -7.48 -3.08
C ARG A 258 2.94 -6.97 -1.96
N ASP A 259 4.23 -6.82 -2.21
CA ASP A 259 5.22 -6.49 -1.19
C ASP A 259 4.94 -5.11 -0.60
N VAL A 260 4.59 -4.12 -1.43
CA VAL A 260 4.22 -2.79 -0.95
C VAL A 260 2.87 -2.81 -0.23
N ALA A 261 1.89 -3.59 -0.71
CA ALA A 261 0.63 -3.73 0.01
C ALA A 261 0.83 -4.31 1.41
N GLU A 262 1.64 -5.36 1.55
CA GLU A 262 1.92 -6.01 2.83
C GLU A 262 2.80 -5.16 3.75
N ARG A 263 3.83 -4.48 3.22
CA ARG A 263 4.78 -3.70 4.05
C ARG A 263 4.34 -2.27 4.35
N HIS A 264 3.54 -1.66 3.47
CA HIS A 264 3.22 -0.23 3.55
C HIS A 264 1.73 0.07 3.67
N LEU A 265 0.88 -0.54 2.85
CA LEU A 265 -0.56 -0.21 2.83
C LEU A 265 -1.29 -0.81 4.02
N LEU A 266 -1.16 -2.13 4.24
CA LEU A 266 -1.88 -2.85 5.27
C LEU A 266 -1.50 -2.41 6.70
N PRO A 267 -0.23 -2.21 7.06
CA PRO A 267 0.14 -1.72 8.39
C PRO A 267 -0.42 -0.34 8.72
N ARG A 268 -0.72 0.47 7.70
CA ARG A 268 -1.36 1.79 7.80
C ARG A 268 -2.87 1.74 7.61
N PHE A 269 -3.45 0.54 7.60
CA PHE A 269 -4.86 0.27 7.44
C PHE A 269 -5.46 0.88 6.16
N GLN A 270 -4.66 0.98 5.08
CA GLN A 270 -5.12 1.40 3.77
C GLN A 270 -5.80 0.25 3.01
N VAL A 271 -6.82 -0.34 3.62
CA VAL A 271 -7.55 -1.49 3.06
C VAL A 271 -8.16 -1.15 1.70
N TRP A 272 -8.72 0.07 1.57
CA TRP A 272 -9.31 0.50 0.30
C TRP A 272 -8.27 0.63 -0.82
N GLN A 273 -7.09 1.19 -0.54
CA GLN A 273 -6.03 1.23 -1.54
C GLN A 273 -5.53 -0.16 -1.88
N THR A 274 -5.31 -1.02 -0.87
CA THR A 274 -4.97 -2.44 -1.08
C THR A 274 -5.99 -3.12 -1.98
N MET A 275 -7.28 -2.87 -1.77
CA MET A 275 -8.36 -3.35 -2.62
C MET A 275 -8.29 -2.79 -4.02
N ARG A 276 -8.09 -1.49 -4.21
CA ARG A 276 -7.91 -0.90 -5.53
C ARG A 276 -6.74 -1.51 -6.29
N VAL A 277 -5.54 -1.57 -5.69
CA VAL A 277 -4.34 -2.07 -6.41
C VAL A 277 -4.45 -3.56 -6.69
N SER A 278 -4.92 -4.36 -5.73
CA SER A 278 -5.11 -5.81 -5.93
C SER A 278 -6.21 -6.13 -6.94
N THR A 279 -7.38 -5.50 -6.84
CA THR A 279 -8.47 -5.73 -7.81
C THR A 279 -8.08 -5.25 -9.19
N ALA A 280 -7.38 -4.13 -9.33
CA ALA A 280 -6.89 -3.68 -10.63
C ALA A 280 -5.83 -4.64 -11.21
N ALA A 281 -4.94 -5.18 -10.38
CA ALA A 281 -3.95 -6.18 -10.81
C ALA A 281 -4.60 -7.51 -11.23
N ILE A 282 -5.68 -7.93 -10.56
CA ILE A 282 -6.41 -9.17 -10.86
C ILE A 282 -7.31 -9.01 -12.08
N THR A 283 -8.00 -7.87 -12.18
CA THR A 283 -9.00 -7.62 -13.23
C THR A 283 -8.41 -7.22 -14.57
N SER A 284 -7.14 -6.84 -14.65
CA SER A 284 -6.50 -6.56 -15.93
C SER A 284 -6.42 -7.77 -16.87
N GLY A 285 -6.33 -8.99 -16.33
CA GLY A 285 -6.32 -10.23 -17.12
C GLY A 285 -7.73 -10.77 -17.41
N THR A 286 -8.62 -10.77 -16.43
CA THR A 286 -10.00 -11.30 -16.55
C THR A 286 -11.01 -10.40 -15.83
N PRO A 287 -11.35 -9.22 -16.39
CA PRO A 287 -12.02 -8.15 -15.65
C PRO A 287 -13.44 -8.51 -15.19
N ARG A 288 -14.14 -9.37 -15.92
CA ARG A 288 -15.51 -9.77 -15.57
C ARG A 288 -15.51 -10.81 -14.46
N ALA A 289 -14.66 -11.83 -14.55
CA ALA A 289 -14.58 -12.91 -13.57
C ALA A 289 -14.11 -12.40 -12.20
N GLY A 290 -13.02 -11.64 -12.15
CA GLY A 290 -12.50 -11.08 -10.90
C GLY A 290 -13.51 -10.17 -10.20
N ARG A 291 -14.20 -9.28 -10.95
CA ARG A 291 -15.24 -8.40 -10.39
C ARG A 291 -16.47 -9.17 -9.92
N ALA A 292 -16.96 -10.13 -10.71
CA ALA A 292 -18.12 -10.93 -10.35
C ALA A 292 -17.86 -11.73 -9.07
N MET A 293 -16.67 -12.33 -8.95
CA MET A 293 -16.31 -13.12 -7.79
C MET A 293 -16.07 -12.23 -6.56
N ALA A 294 -15.54 -11.00 -6.74
CA ALA A 294 -15.38 -10.04 -5.64
C ALA A 294 -16.74 -9.57 -5.12
N ALA A 295 -17.66 -9.27 -6.03
CA ALA A 295 -19.04 -8.96 -5.71
C ALA A 295 -19.74 -10.14 -5.01
N ALA A 296 -19.48 -11.39 -5.46
CA ALA A 296 -20.03 -12.59 -4.83
C ALA A 296 -19.54 -12.76 -3.38
N VAL A 297 -18.24 -12.58 -3.10
CA VAL A 297 -17.70 -12.64 -1.72
C VAL A 297 -18.36 -11.57 -0.84
N ALA A 298 -18.42 -10.32 -1.31
CA ALA A 298 -19.06 -9.23 -0.57
C ALA A 298 -20.57 -9.48 -0.34
N ALA A 299 -21.28 -9.97 -1.35
CA ALA A 299 -22.69 -10.30 -1.27
C ALA A 299 -22.96 -11.46 -0.30
N LEU A 300 -22.17 -12.53 -0.34
CA LEU A 300 -22.30 -13.67 0.58
C LEU A 300 -22.02 -13.26 2.02
N ALA A 301 -21.02 -12.41 2.26
CA ALA A 301 -20.79 -11.84 3.58
C ALA A 301 -22.00 -11.01 4.06
N ALA A 302 -22.55 -10.14 3.20
CA ALA A 302 -23.74 -9.34 3.55
C ALA A 302 -24.98 -10.21 3.82
N VAL A 303 -25.21 -11.25 3.02
CA VAL A 303 -26.30 -12.22 3.24
C VAL A 303 -26.10 -12.96 4.57
N ALA A 304 -24.88 -13.38 4.90
CA ALA A 304 -24.60 -14.03 6.18
C ALA A 304 -24.88 -13.11 7.39
N LEU A 305 -24.51 -11.82 7.30
CA LEU A 305 -24.84 -10.82 8.32
C LEU A 305 -26.35 -10.63 8.45
N LEU A 306 -27.06 -10.49 7.33
CA LEU A 306 -28.52 -10.35 7.31
C LEU A 306 -29.20 -11.59 7.90
N CYS A 307 -28.81 -12.80 7.48
CA CYS A 307 -29.33 -14.04 8.04
C CYS A 307 -29.08 -14.12 9.53
N THR A 308 -27.92 -13.67 10.03
CA THR A 308 -27.62 -13.66 11.47
C THR A 308 -28.57 -12.71 12.22
N ALA A 309 -28.83 -11.53 11.67
CA ALA A 309 -29.79 -10.59 12.25
C ALA A 309 -31.23 -11.14 12.22
N VAL A 310 -31.63 -11.79 11.12
CA VAL A 310 -32.93 -12.47 11.00
C VAL A 310 -33.06 -13.61 12.01
N ALA A 311 -32.02 -14.42 12.18
CA ALA A 311 -31.99 -15.51 13.16
C ALA A 311 -32.12 -15.02 14.61
N ALA A 312 -31.65 -13.79 14.90
CA ALA A 312 -31.85 -13.17 16.22
C ALA A 312 -33.32 -12.78 16.48
N LEU A 313 -34.10 -12.55 15.43
CA LEU A 313 -35.52 -12.16 15.51
C LEU A 313 -36.47 -13.36 15.34
N PHE A 314 -36.05 -14.39 14.60
CA PHE A 314 -36.88 -15.54 14.23
C PHE A 314 -36.17 -16.86 14.57
N PRO A 315 -36.60 -17.58 15.63
CA PRO A 315 -35.96 -18.83 16.07
C PRO A 315 -35.93 -19.93 15.01
N SER A 316 -36.85 -19.91 14.03
CA SER A 316 -36.88 -20.90 12.95
C SER A 316 -35.74 -20.73 11.92
N ALA A 317 -35.00 -19.62 11.97
CA ALA A 317 -33.94 -19.29 11.01
C ALA A 317 -32.51 -19.52 11.55
N THR A 318 -32.36 -20.15 12.71
CA THR A 318 -31.08 -20.26 13.46
C THR A 318 -29.94 -20.94 12.71
N GLY A 319 -30.24 -21.88 11.80
CA GLY A 319 -29.23 -22.54 10.95
C GLY A 319 -28.92 -21.85 9.62
N TRP A 320 -29.71 -20.86 9.20
CA TRP A 320 -29.56 -20.20 7.90
C TRP A 320 -28.23 -19.44 7.72
N PRO A 321 -27.65 -18.78 8.74
CA PRO A 321 -26.44 -17.98 8.56
C PRO A 321 -25.18 -18.79 8.20
N VAL A 322 -25.15 -20.10 8.49
CA VAL A 322 -23.98 -20.97 8.27
C VAL A 322 -23.64 -21.09 6.79
N TRP A 323 -24.65 -21.31 5.95
CA TRP A 323 -24.47 -21.55 4.52
C TRP A 323 -23.83 -20.38 3.76
N PRO A 324 -24.34 -19.13 3.85
CA PRO A 324 -23.69 -17.99 3.21
C PRO A 324 -22.32 -17.69 3.81
N ALA A 325 -22.10 -17.93 5.12
CA ALA A 325 -20.79 -17.77 5.74
C ALA A 325 -19.76 -18.78 5.18
N ALA A 326 -20.12 -20.05 5.09
CA ALA A 326 -19.28 -21.09 4.51
C ALA A 326 -19.03 -20.83 3.01
N ALA A 327 -20.08 -20.49 2.25
CA ALA A 327 -19.96 -20.15 0.84
C ALA A 327 -19.05 -18.92 0.61
N CYS A 328 -19.08 -17.92 1.50
CA CYS A 328 -18.20 -16.77 1.46
C CYS A 328 -16.72 -17.20 1.52
N TYR A 329 -16.35 -18.05 2.48
CA TYR A 329 -14.99 -18.55 2.62
C TYR A 329 -14.57 -19.52 1.51
N LEU A 330 -15.47 -20.39 1.04
CA LEU A 330 -15.20 -21.26 -0.10
C LEU A 330 -14.97 -20.45 -1.39
N THR A 331 -15.76 -19.39 -1.62
CA THR A 331 -15.57 -18.49 -2.76
C THR A 331 -14.27 -17.70 -2.61
N GLY A 332 -13.95 -17.25 -1.39
CA GLY A 332 -12.66 -16.63 -1.07
C GLY A 332 -11.48 -17.54 -1.38
N ALA A 333 -11.54 -18.80 -0.97
CA ALA A 333 -10.51 -19.82 -1.22
C ALA A 333 -10.39 -20.17 -2.71
N ALA A 334 -11.51 -20.36 -3.41
CA ALA A 334 -11.54 -20.53 -4.87
C ALA A 334 -10.85 -19.36 -5.56
N GLY A 335 -11.03 -18.13 -5.05
CA GLY A 335 -10.32 -16.97 -5.58
C GLY A 335 -8.83 -16.97 -5.36
N VAL A 336 -8.35 -17.49 -4.23
CA VAL A 336 -6.90 -17.69 -4.03
C VAL A 336 -6.36 -18.71 -5.02
N LEU A 337 -7.11 -19.77 -5.33
CA LEU A 337 -6.70 -20.77 -6.31
C LEU A 337 -6.65 -20.20 -7.75
N VAL A 338 -7.61 -19.35 -8.11
CA VAL A 338 -7.72 -18.79 -9.48
C VAL A 338 -6.83 -17.57 -9.69
N PHE A 339 -6.77 -16.66 -8.71
CA PHE A 339 -6.10 -15.36 -8.83
C PHE A 339 -4.83 -15.24 -7.96
N GLY A 340 -4.45 -16.31 -7.27
CA GLY A 340 -3.25 -16.37 -6.45
C GLY A 340 -3.35 -15.57 -5.15
N ARG A 341 -2.17 -15.33 -4.54
CA ARG A 341 -2.05 -14.66 -3.22
C ARG A 341 -2.56 -13.22 -3.22
N MET A 342 -2.53 -12.53 -4.37
CA MET A 342 -3.05 -11.17 -4.52
C MET A 342 -4.53 -11.05 -4.18
N TRP A 343 -5.30 -12.12 -4.39
CA TRP A 343 -6.71 -12.18 -4.01
C TRP A 343 -6.92 -12.07 -2.51
N ALA A 344 -6.01 -12.62 -1.70
CA ALA A 344 -6.19 -12.71 -0.26
C ALA A 344 -6.04 -11.36 0.47
N LEU A 345 -5.28 -10.43 -0.11
CA LEU A 345 -4.94 -9.14 0.47
C LEU A 345 -6.18 -8.26 0.79
N PRO A 346 -7.08 -7.95 -0.17
CA PRO A 346 -8.22 -7.07 0.10
C PRO A 346 -9.21 -7.65 1.11
N TRP A 347 -9.30 -8.98 1.18
CA TRP A 347 -10.22 -9.69 2.06
C TRP A 347 -9.60 -10.03 3.42
N LEU A 348 -8.37 -9.61 3.68
CA LEU A 348 -7.65 -9.90 4.92
C LEU A 348 -7.77 -11.37 5.34
N LEU A 349 -7.61 -12.34 4.41
CA LEU A 349 -7.91 -13.77 4.67
C LEU A 349 -7.04 -14.43 5.75
N ARG A 350 -6.07 -13.71 6.32
CA ARG A 350 -5.38 -14.12 7.56
C ARG A 350 -6.28 -13.97 8.80
N MET A 351 -7.21 -13.01 8.81
CA MET A 351 -8.14 -12.73 9.91
C MET A 351 -9.06 -13.92 10.23
N PRO A 352 -9.67 -14.64 9.25
CA PRO A 352 -10.42 -15.87 9.51
C PRO A 352 -9.61 -16.95 10.23
N ALA A 353 -8.35 -17.18 9.83
CA ALA A 353 -7.48 -18.14 10.49
C ALA A 353 -7.18 -17.72 11.94
N ALA A 354 -6.93 -16.42 12.14
CA ALA A 354 -6.75 -15.81 13.45
C ALA A 354 -8.00 -15.94 14.35
N ALA A 355 -9.17 -15.67 13.78
CA ALA A 355 -10.46 -15.82 14.43
C ALA A 355 -10.74 -17.28 14.79
N ALA A 356 -10.36 -18.24 13.95
CA ALA A 356 -10.50 -19.66 14.27
C ALA A 356 -9.70 -20.05 15.51
N ILE A 357 -8.51 -19.47 15.74
CA ILE A 357 -7.76 -19.67 17.00
C ILE A 357 -8.59 -19.18 18.18
N GLY A 358 -9.19 -17.99 18.09
CA GLY A 358 -10.08 -17.48 19.15
C GLY A 358 -11.31 -18.36 19.38
N LEU A 359 -11.87 -18.95 18.32
CA LEU A 359 -12.95 -19.93 18.42
C LEU A 359 -12.48 -21.20 19.15
N PHE A 360 -11.30 -21.73 18.81
CA PHE A 360 -10.75 -22.89 19.53
C PHE A 360 -10.49 -22.57 20.99
N MET A 361 -9.98 -21.37 21.31
CA MET A 361 -9.81 -20.94 22.69
C MET A 361 -11.12 -20.95 23.45
N VAL A 362 -12.17 -20.30 22.93
CA VAL A 362 -13.46 -20.20 23.63
C VAL A 362 -14.16 -21.55 23.76
N VAL A 363 -14.11 -22.40 22.73
CA VAL A 363 -14.71 -23.75 22.76
C VAL A 363 -13.95 -24.68 23.71
N SER A 364 -12.65 -24.45 23.93
CA SER A 364 -11.86 -25.21 24.90
C SER A 364 -12.05 -24.76 26.36
N LEU A 365 -12.69 -23.60 26.59
CA LEU A 365 -13.05 -23.18 27.94
C LEU A 365 -14.19 -24.05 28.48
N HIS A 366 -14.25 -24.16 29.80
CA HIS A 366 -15.36 -24.82 30.48
C HIS A 366 -16.72 -24.22 30.03
N PRO A 367 -17.77 -25.05 29.77
CA PRO A 367 -19.07 -24.63 29.21
C PRO A 367 -19.76 -23.45 29.89
N THR A 368 -19.38 -23.16 31.14
CA THR A 368 -19.76 -21.95 31.89
C THR A 368 -19.70 -20.64 31.10
N TRP A 369 -18.83 -20.50 30.10
CA TRP A 369 -18.73 -19.26 29.32
C TRP A 369 -20.02 -18.96 28.54
N TRP A 370 -20.66 -19.98 27.94
CA TRP A 370 -21.88 -19.84 27.16
C TRP A 370 -23.13 -20.12 28.01
N GLN A 371 -23.02 -20.99 29.01
CA GLN A 371 -24.08 -21.22 29.99
C GLN A 371 -24.39 -19.95 30.81
N SER A 372 -23.43 -19.03 30.93
CA SER A 372 -23.65 -17.74 31.59
C SER A 372 -24.74 -16.88 30.94
N ALA A 373 -25.09 -17.12 29.67
CA ALA A 373 -26.23 -16.49 29.00
C ALA A 373 -27.59 -17.07 29.45
N PHE A 374 -27.58 -18.24 30.09
CA PHE A 374 -28.75 -19.00 30.55
C PHE A 374 -28.64 -19.35 32.04
N PRO A 375 -28.65 -18.37 32.97
CA PRO A 375 -28.60 -18.64 34.40
C PRO A 375 -29.75 -19.56 34.86
N GLY A 376 -29.41 -20.52 35.72
CA GLY A 376 -30.40 -21.39 36.39
C GLY A 376 -30.96 -22.52 35.53
N VAL A 377 -30.37 -22.81 34.38
CA VAL A 377 -30.75 -23.96 33.55
C VAL A 377 -30.34 -25.28 34.21
N ASP A 378 -31.29 -26.19 34.36
CA ASP A 378 -31.03 -27.58 34.75
C ASP A 378 -30.66 -28.40 33.51
N THR A 379 -29.38 -28.75 33.38
CA THR A 379 -28.82 -29.52 32.27
C THR A 379 -29.40 -30.93 32.16
N ASN A 380 -30.10 -31.43 33.19
CA ASN A 380 -30.71 -32.75 33.19
C ASN A 380 -32.17 -32.75 32.69
N ALA A 381 -32.76 -31.58 32.46
CA ALA A 381 -34.14 -31.47 32.00
C ALA A 381 -34.28 -31.85 30.52
N ALA A 382 -35.45 -32.37 30.11
CA ALA A 382 -35.72 -32.74 28.72
C ALA A 382 -35.76 -31.52 27.76
N ARG A 383 -36.06 -30.33 28.29
CA ARG A 383 -36.03 -29.03 27.59
C ARG A 383 -35.41 -27.98 28.51
N PRO A 384 -34.09 -28.00 28.69
CA PRO A 384 -33.44 -27.21 29.74
C PRO A 384 -33.66 -25.71 29.59
N CYS A 385 -33.79 -25.24 28.34
CA CYS A 385 -33.78 -23.82 28.02
C CYS A 385 -35.15 -23.20 27.76
N ALA A 386 -36.23 -23.99 27.76
CA ALA A 386 -37.59 -23.50 27.51
C ALA A 386 -38.10 -22.49 28.55
N ALA A 387 -37.56 -22.53 29.78
CA ALA A 387 -37.90 -21.61 30.86
C ALA A 387 -36.69 -20.77 31.34
N ALA A 388 -35.57 -20.79 30.59
CA ALA A 388 -34.36 -20.10 30.99
C ALA A 388 -34.56 -18.58 30.98
N GLN A 389 -34.15 -17.90 32.05
CA GLN A 389 -33.99 -16.46 32.01
C GLN A 389 -32.72 -16.11 31.23
N VAL A 390 -32.79 -15.13 30.34
CA VAL A 390 -31.63 -14.69 29.55
C VAL A 390 -30.84 -13.66 30.35
N SER A 391 -29.55 -13.92 30.58
CA SER A 391 -28.65 -12.96 31.22
C SER A 391 -27.90 -12.15 30.18
N TRP A 392 -28.01 -10.83 30.28
CA TRP A 392 -27.26 -9.87 29.45
C TRP A 392 -25.88 -9.53 30.02
N ALA A 393 -25.56 -10.00 31.24
CA ALA A 393 -24.28 -9.73 31.90
C ALA A 393 -23.04 -10.07 31.04
N PRO A 394 -23.02 -11.15 30.23
CA PRO A 394 -21.86 -11.47 29.42
C PRO A 394 -21.53 -10.44 28.34
N LEU A 395 -22.49 -9.57 27.97
CA LEU A 395 -22.23 -8.48 27.02
C LEU A 395 -21.23 -7.44 27.56
N ALA A 396 -21.04 -7.33 28.88
CA ALA A 396 -19.97 -6.50 29.43
C ALA A 396 -18.59 -7.02 29.00
N GLY A 397 -18.40 -8.34 29.02
CA GLY A 397 -17.18 -9.00 28.53
C GLY A 397 -16.98 -8.81 27.02
N VAL A 398 -18.06 -8.93 26.24
CA VAL A 398 -18.08 -8.61 24.80
C VAL A 398 -17.56 -7.19 24.55
N ALA A 399 -18.13 -6.21 25.26
CA ALA A 399 -17.75 -4.81 25.11
C ALA A 399 -16.27 -4.57 25.47
N VAL A 400 -15.79 -5.15 26.57
CA VAL A 400 -14.39 -5.02 26.99
C VAL A 400 -13.43 -5.59 25.94
N LEU A 401 -13.67 -6.81 25.44
CA LEU A 401 -12.83 -7.43 24.43
C LEU A 401 -12.85 -6.67 23.10
N ALA A 402 -14.03 -6.24 22.67
CA ALA A 402 -14.20 -5.46 21.45
C ALA A 402 -13.50 -4.10 21.52
N VAL A 403 -13.60 -3.41 22.66
CA VAL A 403 -12.91 -2.14 22.93
C VAL A 403 -11.40 -2.34 23.03
N ALA A 404 -10.93 -3.42 23.67
CA ALA A 404 -9.50 -3.72 23.77
C ALA A 404 -8.88 -3.98 22.39
N ALA A 405 -9.57 -4.76 21.54
CA ALA A 405 -9.15 -4.98 20.15
C ALA A 405 -9.12 -3.66 19.36
N PHE A 406 -10.15 -2.82 19.50
CA PHE A 406 -10.20 -1.51 18.85
C PHE A 406 -9.07 -0.58 19.32
N ALA A 407 -8.85 -0.50 20.64
CA ALA A 407 -7.80 0.32 21.24
C ALA A 407 -6.41 -0.11 20.75
N TYR A 408 -6.16 -1.40 20.63
CA TYR A 408 -4.92 -1.91 20.04
C TYR A 408 -4.73 -1.46 18.59
N LEU A 409 -5.77 -1.58 17.75
CA LEU A 409 -5.70 -1.09 16.37
C LEU A 409 -5.42 0.42 16.33
N MET A 410 -6.05 1.22 17.21
CA MET A 410 -5.76 2.64 17.31
C MET A 410 -4.29 2.92 17.68
N VAL A 411 -3.74 2.19 18.64
CA VAL A 411 -2.32 2.31 19.03
C VAL A 411 -1.42 1.97 17.84
N THR A 412 -1.69 0.88 17.13
CA THR A 412 -0.94 0.48 15.93
C THR A 412 -1.00 1.56 14.84
N ALA A 413 -2.19 2.10 14.56
CA ALA A 413 -2.36 3.19 13.60
C ALA A 413 -1.58 4.46 14.00
N ARG A 414 -1.59 4.82 15.30
CA ARG A 414 -0.84 5.98 15.82
C ARG A 414 0.67 5.76 15.78
N ASN A 415 1.14 4.56 16.04
CA ASN A 415 2.56 4.20 15.96
C ASN A 415 3.07 4.24 14.51
N ASN A 416 2.19 4.02 13.54
CA ASN A 416 2.47 4.25 12.12
C ASN A 416 2.34 5.73 11.69
N GLY A 417 2.21 6.65 12.65
CA GLY A 417 2.20 8.10 12.44
C GLY A 417 0.86 8.70 12.06
N LEU A 418 -0.18 7.90 11.77
CA LEU A 418 -1.43 8.41 11.18
C LEU A 418 -2.06 9.53 12.02
N PRO A 419 -2.62 10.60 11.41
CA PRO A 419 -3.29 11.67 12.15
C PRO A 419 -4.54 11.15 12.87
N ARG A 420 -4.99 11.86 13.92
CA ARG A 420 -6.04 11.39 14.84
C ARG A 420 -7.33 10.95 14.15
N ARG A 421 -7.83 11.77 13.22
CA ARG A 421 -9.07 11.47 12.47
C ARG A 421 -8.91 10.23 11.59
N THR A 422 -7.81 10.14 10.84
CA THR A 422 -7.51 8.98 9.98
C THR A 422 -7.29 7.72 10.78
N THR A 423 -6.63 7.82 11.94
CA THR A 423 -6.47 6.71 12.91
C THR A 423 -7.83 6.15 13.29
N LEU A 424 -8.76 7.00 13.74
CA LEU A 424 -10.08 6.57 14.14
C LEU A 424 -10.81 5.90 12.98
N LEU A 425 -10.93 6.58 11.84
CA LEU A 425 -11.68 6.07 10.68
C LEU A 425 -11.12 4.74 10.16
N ARG A 426 -9.80 4.63 9.99
CA ARG A 426 -9.19 3.41 9.45
C ARG A 426 -9.16 2.27 10.46
N SER A 427 -8.91 2.56 11.73
CA SER A 427 -9.00 1.53 12.79
C SER A 427 -10.43 1.02 12.91
N SER A 428 -11.45 1.88 12.79
CA SER A 428 -12.85 1.47 12.77
C SER A 428 -13.18 0.62 11.55
N GLY A 429 -12.63 0.96 10.37
CA GLY A 429 -12.78 0.14 9.16
C GLY A 429 -12.18 -1.26 9.32
N VAL A 430 -10.93 -1.36 9.77
CA VAL A 430 -10.27 -2.65 10.00
C VAL A 430 -10.94 -3.45 11.12
N TRP A 431 -11.35 -2.79 12.21
CA TRP A 431 -12.11 -3.39 13.29
C TRP A 431 -13.44 -3.95 12.79
N GLY A 432 -14.17 -3.22 11.95
CA GLY A 432 -15.43 -3.68 11.36
C GLY A 432 -15.25 -4.88 10.44
N ILE A 433 -14.22 -4.88 9.59
CA ILE A 433 -13.88 -6.03 8.73
C ILE A 433 -13.48 -7.24 9.58
N GLY A 434 -12.64 -7.03 10.60
CA GLY A 434 -12.26 -8.06 11.56
C GLY A 434 -13.46 -8.64 12.30
N ALA A 435 -14.37 -7.79 12.76
CA ALA A 435 -15.59 -8.20 13.45
C ALA A 435 -16.51 -9.01 12.53
N CYS A 436 -16.60 -8.64 11.24
CA CYS A 436 -17.31 -9.43 10.23
C CYS A 436 -16.71 -10.82 10.10
N HIS A 437 -15.39 -10.95 9.93
CA HIS A 437 -14.74 -12.26 9.85
C HIS A 437 -14.92 -13.09 11.12
N ALA A 438 -14.74 -12.47 12.29
CA ALA A 438 -14.93 -13.09 13.58
C ALA A 438 -16.37 -13.61 13.77
N LEU A 439 -17.37 -12.85 13.29
CA LEU A 439 -18.76 -13.25 13.32
C LEU A 439 -19.02 -14.43 12.38
N LEU A 440 -18.54 -14.38 11.13
CA LEU A 440 -18.70 -15.49 10.18
C LEU A 440 -18.09 -16.78 10.72
N VAL A 441 -16.89 -16.71 11.32
CA VAL A 441 -16.22 -17.85 11.96
C VAL A 441 -17.02 -18.33 13.18
N SER A 442 -17.50 -17.43 14.03
CA SER A 442 -18.30 -17.77 15.21
C SER A 442 -19.63 -18.42 14.84
N VAL A 443 -20.28 -17.95 13.78
CA VAL A 443 -21.50 -18.56 13.24
C VAL A 443 -21.23 -19.98 12.76
N ILE A 444 -20.19 -20.20 11.94
CA ILE A 444 -19.83 -21.55 11.49
C ILE A 444 -19.47 -22.44 12.70
N GLY A 445 -18.69 -21.90 13.63
CA GLY A 445 -18.25 -22.58 14.83
C GLY A 445 -19.40 -23.02 15.72
N LEU A 446 -20.25 -22.09 16.14
CA LEU A 446 -21.28 -22.34 17.15
C LEU A 446 -22.56 -22.97 16.58
N ASN A 447 -22.93 -22.70 15.32
CA ASN A 447 -24.12 -23.32 14.72
C ASN A 447 -23.84 -24.67 14.07
N TRP A 448 -22.60 -24.95 13.69
CA TRP A 448 -22.25 -26.19 13.00
C TRP A 448 -21.20 -26.98 13.76
N MET A 449 -19.99 -26.46 13.97
CA MET A 449 -18.93 -27.29 14.57
C MET A 449 -19.25 -27.76 16.01
N VAL A 450 -19.59 -26.85 16.91
CA VAL A 450 -19.81 -27.19 18.33
C VAL A 450 -20.97 -28.18 18.51
N PRO A 451 -22.15 -28.02 17.87
CA PRO A 451 -23.24 -28.98 17.98
C PRO A 451 -22.88 -30.41 17.58
N TYR A 452 -21.99 -30.59 16.60
CA TYR A 452 -21.61 -31.91 16.09
C TYR A 452 -20.37 -32.51 16.77
N PHE A 453 -19.48 -31.68 17.34
CA PHE A 453 -18.18 -32.14 17.84
C PHE A 453 -17.96 -31.93 19.35
N SER A 454 -18.82 -31.18 20.05
CA SER A 454 -18.72 -30.97 21.50
C SER A 454 -19.59 -31.96 22.27
N GLU A 455 -19.14 -32.40 23.44
CA GLU A 455 -19.88 -33.28 24.35
C GLU A 455 -21.25 -32.69 24.74
N GLU A 456 -21.34 -31.37 24.90
CA GLU A 456 -22.58 -30.63 25.20
C GLU A 456 -23.22 -29.98 23.96
N GLY A 457 -22.81 -30.38 22.75
CA GLY A 457 -23.23 -29.74 21.51
C GLY A 457 -24.75 -29.81 21.25
N SER A 458 -25.37 -30.95 21.55
CA SER A 458 -26.83 -31.14 21.43
C SER A 458 -27.61 -30.27 22.42
N PHE A 459 -27.06 -30.08 23.61
CA PHE A 459 -27.62 -29.21 24.63
C PHE A 459 -27.57 -27.74 24.18
N LEU A 460 -26.42 -27.26 23.72
CA LEU A 460 -26.29 -25.92 23.15
C LEU A 460 -27.29 -25.68 22.00
N LEU A 461 -27.45 -26.65 21.09
CA LEU A 461 -28.39 -26.57 19.98
C LEU A 461 -29.86 -26.48 20.45
N SER A 462 -30.22 -27.22 21.51
CA SER A 462 -31.56 -27.14 22.10
C SER A 462 -31.84 -25.74 22.68
N CYS A 463 -30.87 -25.14 23.36
CA CYS A 463 -30.95 -23.78 23.88
C CYS A 463 -31.05 -22.73 22.78
N TRP A 464 -30.48 -23.01 21.61
CA TRP A 464 -30.64 -22.16 20.45
C TRP A 464 -32.07 -22.05 19.97
N ASN A 465 -32.76 -23.18 19.90
CA ASN A 465 -34.14 -23.22 19.43
C ASN A 465 -35.12 -22.66 20.47
N ASP A 466 -34.87 -22.94 21.75
CA ASP A 466 -35.78 -22.57 22.84
C ASP A 466 -35.57 -21.12 23.33
N ALA A 467 -34.34 -20.58 23.25
CA ALA A 467 -33.97 -19.26 23.77
C ALA A 467 -33.01 -18.51 22.81
N PRO A 468 -33.52 -17.98 21.67
CA PRO A 468 -32.68 -17.38 20.62
C PRO A 468 -31.86 -16.17 21.08
N GLN A 469 -32.36 -15.40 22.07
CA GLN A 469 -31.67 -14.23 22.61
C GLN A 469 -30.37 -14.60 23.32
N GLY A 470 -30.37 -15.66 24.14
CA GLY A 470 -29.14 -16.14 24.80
C GLY A 470 -28.13 -16.69 23.80
N SER A 471 -28.61 -17.26 22.69
CA SER A 471 -27.74 -17.74 21.62
C SER A 471 -27.08 -16.60 20.84
N PHE A 472 -27.78 -15.49 20.65
CA PHE A 472 -27.17 -14.28 20.10
C PHE A 472 -26.08 -13.73 21.03
N ILE A 473 -26.29 -13.77 22.35
CA ILE A 473 -25.28 -13.38 23.34
C ILE A 473 -24.05 -14.29 23.23
N ASN A 474 -24.24 -15.61 23.08
CA ASN A 474 -23.14 -16.56 22.88
C ASN A 474 -22.37 -16.30 21.58
N ILE A 475 -23.07 -16.01 20.47
CA ILE A 475 -22.42 -15.58 19.22
C ILE A 475 -21.62 -14.30 19.42
N ALA A 476 -22.18 -13.31 20.13
CA ALA A 476 -21.50 -12.06 20.40
C ALA A 476 -20.23 -12.27 21.25
N GLN A 477 -20.30 -13.14 22.27
CA GLN A 477 -19.14 -13.56 23.07
C GLN A 477 -18.07 -14.24 22.21
N ALA A 478 -18.42 -15.26 21.45
CA ALA A 478 -17.47 -15.94 20.57
C ALA A 478 -16.88 -14.99 19.54
N THR A 479 -17.69 -14.09 18.97
CA THR A 479 -17.24 -13.07 18.01
C THR A 479 -16.23 -12.12 18.65
N ALA A 480 -16.47 -11.66 19.88
CA ALA A 480 -15.54 -10.78 20.58
C ALA A 480 -14.22 -11.48 20.93
N TRP A 481 -14.26 -12.76 21.33
CA TRP A 481 -13.06 -13.58 21.54
C TRP A 481 -12.28 -13.80 20.24
N CYS A 482 -12.97 -14.17 19.16
CA CYS A 482 -12.38 -14.35 17.84
C CYS A 482 -11.73 -13.06 17.33
N LEU A 483 -12.40 -11.92 17.51
CA LEU A 483 -11.89 -10.60 17.12
C LEU A 483 -10.66 -10.22 17.94
N ALA A 484 -10.72 -10.35 19.28
CA ALA A 484 -9.61 -10.00 20.16
C ALA A 484 -8.39 -10.88 19.90
N ALA A 485 -8.58 -12.20 19.84
CA ALA A 485 -7.52 -13.14 19.50
C ALA A 485 -6.90 -12.81 18.14
N GLY A 486 -7.74 -12.55 17.13
CA GLY A 486 -7.24 -12.26 15.78
C GLY A 486 -6.54 -10.93 15.62
N VAL A 487 -6.92 -9.91 16.39
CA VAL A 487 -6.24 -8.62 16.41
C VAL A 487 -4.92 -8.72 17.18
N PHE A 488 -4.90 -9.38 18.35
CA PHE A 488 -3.68 -9.48 19.16
C PHE A 488 -2.65 -10.44 18.56
N SER A 489 -3.08 -11.48 17.84
CA SER A 489 -2.16 -12.41 17.16
C SER A 489 -1.35 -11.74 16.05
N GLN A 490 -1.72 -10.53 15.60
CA GLN A 490 -0.88 -9.73 14.70
C GLN A 490 0.52 -9.50 15.28
N MET A 491 0.65 -9.35 16.61
CA MET A 491 1.97 -9.23 17.27
C MET A 491 2.87 -10.44 17.04
N LEU A 492 2.29 -11.64 16.91
CA LEU A 492 3.02 -12.89 16.76
C LEU A 492 3.49 -13.13 15.32
N TRP A 493 2.84 -12.50 14.34
CA TRP A 493 3.14 -12.71 12.91
C TRP A 493 4.15 -11.74 12.34
N ASP A 494 4.44 -10.63 13.02
CA ASP A 494 5.36 -9.62 12.50
C ASP A 494 6.86 -9.98 12.70
N ASP A 495 7.18 -11.22 13.11
CA ASP A 495 8.54 -11.71 13.43
C ASP A 495 9.32 -10.79 14.39
N ARG A 496 8.61 -9.94 15.14
CA ARG A 496 9.19 -9.02 16.12
C ARG A 496 9.12 -9.66 17.51
N PRO A 497 10.18 -9.56 18.33
CA PRO A 497 10.10 -10.02 19.71
C PRO A 497 9.01 -9.23 20.46
N ILE A 498 8.34 -9.87 21.42
CA ILE A 498 7.26 -9.23 22.21
C ILE A 498 7.72 -7.98 22.96
N THR A 499 9.04 -7.84 23.16
CA THR A 499 9.70 -6.69 23.81
C THR A 499 10.11 -5.61 22.84
N ALA A 500 9.99 -5.82 21.51
CA ALA A 500 10.25 -4.79 20.54
C ALA A 500 9.29 -3.61 20.76
N PRO A 501 9.79 -2.36 20.79
CA PRO A 501 8.90 -1.22 20.76
C PRO A 501 8.02 -1.32 19.51
N LEU A 502 6.72 -1.15 19.68
CA LEU A 502 5.74 -1.15 18.58
C LEU A 502 6.06 -0.11 17.49
N SER A 503 7.01 0.80 17.73
CA SER A 503 7.28 1.97 16.88
C SER A 503 8.61 1.97 16.10
N HIS A 504 9.58 1.05 16.28
CA HIS A 504 10.88 1.21 15.59
C HIS A 504 11.59 -0.08 15.17
N THR A 505 12.03 -0.11 13.90
CA THR A 505 13.14 -0.94 13.40
C THR A 505 14.34 -0.04 13.06
N ARG A 506 15.56 -0.54 13.31
CA ARG A 506 16.82 0.23 13.24
C ARG A 506 17.23 0.56 11.79
N TRP A 507 17.93 1.68 11.61
CA TRP A 507 18.35 2.19 10.29
C TRP A 507 19.66 1.62 9.76
N ARG A 508 20.54 1.17 10.66
CA ARG A 508 21.71 0.40 10.28
C ARG A 508 21.34 -1.07 10.36
N ARG A 509 21.22 -1.73 9.20
CA ARG A 509 21.50 -3.16 9.12
C ARG A 509 22.99 -3.29 9.47
N GLU A 510 23.31 -3.80 10.65
CA GLU A 510 24.66 -4.34 10.89
C GLU A 510 24.84 -5.42 9.81
N LYS A 511 25.74 -5.14 8.85
CA LYS A 511 26.14 -6.10 7.83
C LYS A 511 27.08 -7.12 8.44
#